data_AF-A0A2R6D0E8-F1
#
_entry.id   AF-A0A2R6D0E8-F1
#
_cell.length_a   1.000
_cell.length_b   1.000
_cell.length_c   1.000
_cell.angle_alpha   90.00
_cell.angle_beta   90.00
_cell.angle_gamma   90.00
#
_symmetry.space_group_name_H-M   'P 1'
#
loop_
_entity.id
_entity.type
_entity.pdbx_description
1 polymer ?
#
loop_
_entity_poly.entity_id
_entity_poly.type
_entity_poly.pdbx_seq_one_letter_code
_entity_poly.pdbx_strand_id
1 'polypeptide(L)'
;MPTDAPSNGELYAHMDAILSGHTVSNEDVVEIFEFTREYQSIPTPQDTWFVLGSYQSPYRYRLRGLADRLNRHLFTYAFLMADHADATETGWAETHVKFHLLARYVDHIAMVMEHTTGGQVGELNDLTYDLYFEKSHVLPRLYRDDLTPHFEDESDVVEGARLLLNAGFSSDAAEGKLEELVSDEQRRKLDGELSEVVAEAKRQNRSADYDIGSYSQVQHGKYDLFEDRGRLLPWMTVPNFYAAVGDLPVSDDPPS
;
A
#
# COMPACT_ATOMS: atom_id res chain seq x y z
N MET A 1 0.84 14.68 20.22
CA MET A 1 2.04 15.33 20.78
C MET A 1 3.01 15.51 19.63
N PRO A 2 3.54 16.71 19.35
CA PRO A 2 4.57 16.83 18.34
C PRO A 2 5.76 16.00 18.81
N THR A 3 6.19 15.05 17.99
CA THR A 3 7.39 14.28 18.26
C THR A 3 8.55 15.28 18.18
N ASP A 4 9.15 15.62 19.33
CA ASP A 4 10.36 16.44 19.35
C ASP A 4 11.37 15.87 18.36
N ALA A 5 12.04 16.75 17.61
CA ALA A 5 13.05 16.32 16.66
C ALA A 5 14.09 15.45 17.41
N PRO A 6 14.35 14.21 16.95
CA PRO A 6 15.24 13.31 17.65
C PRO A 6 16.62 13.96 17.75
N SER A 7 17.27 13.76 18.89
CA SER A 7 18.65 14.15 19.07
C SER A 7 19.53 13.42 18.04
N ASN A 8 20.65 14.03 17.64
CA ASN A 8 21.60 13.39 16.73
C ASN A 8 22.00 11.97 17.21
N GLY A 9 22.05 11.74 18.53
CA GLY A 9 22.35 10.43 19.10
C GLY A 9 21.26 9.37 18.86
N GLU A 10 19.98 9.76 18.85
CA GLU A 10 18.87 8.88 18.51
C GLU A 10 18.85 8.54 17.03
N LEU A 11 19.21 9.51 16.16
CA LEU A 11 19.37 9.25 14.74
C LEU A 11 20.50 8.24 14.49
N TYR A 12 21.66 8.41 15.13
CA TYR A 12 22.79 7.47 15.00
C TYR A 12 22.46 6.07 15.51
N ALA A 13 21.80 5.94 16.67
CA ALA A 13 21.40 4.63 17.19
C ALA A 13 20.36 3.94 16.28
N HIS A 14 19.46 4.72 15.68
CA HIS A 14 18.49 4.22 14.73
C HIS A 14 19.14 3.80 13.42
N MET A 15 20.07 4.60 12.89
CA MET A 15 20.89 4.25 11.74
C MET A 15 21.67 2.96 12.01
N ASP A 16 22.35 2.82 13.14
CA ASP A 16 23.08 1.59 13.47
C ASP A 16 22.17 0.35 13.49
N ALA A 17 20.93 0.50 13.99
CA ALA A 17 19.91 -0.55 13.93
C ALA A 17 19.45 -0.89 12.51
N ILE A 18 19.20 0.13 11.67
CA ILE A 18 18.83 -0.04 10.24
C ILE A 18 19.98 -0.71 9.47
N LEU A 19 21.22 -0.34 9.79
CA LEU A 19 22.42 -0.76 9.07
C LEU A 19 22.89 -2.16 9.50
N SER A 20 22.41 -2.68 10.63
CA SER A 20 22.66 -4.06 11.09
C SER A 20 24.14 -4.47 11.01
N GLY A 21 25.05 -3.55 11.37
CA GLY A 21 26.50 -3.78 11.36
C GLY A 21 27.23 -3.49 10.04
N HIS A 22 26.56 -2.92 9.03
CA HIS A 22 27.24 -2.40 7.84
C HIS A 22 27.85 -1.03 8.11
N THR A 23 29.11 -0.83 7.69
CA THR A 23 29.81 0.44 7.81
C THR A 23 29.32 1.42 6.75
N VAL A 24 28.64 2.48 7.17
CA VAL A 24 28.24 3.61 6.33
C VAL A 24 29.36 4.63 6.28
N SER A 25 29.61 5.22 5.11
CA SER A 25 30.65 6.23 4.99
C SER A 25 30.23 7.51 5.71
N ASN A 26 31.19 8.34 6.13
CA ASN A 26 30.87 9.64 6.74
C ASN A 26 30.13 10.57 5.77
N GLU A 27 30.29 10.36 4.46
CA GLU A 27 29.62 11.12 3.40
C GLU A 27 28.14 10.76 3.33
N ASP A 28 27.82 9.46 3.30
CA ASP A 28 26.43 8.97 3.37
C ASP A 28 25.74 9.42 4.68
N VAL A 29 26.46 9.45 5.82
CA VAL A 29 25.92 9.98 7.08
C VAL A 29 25.53 11.45 6.93
N VAL A 30 26.39 12.29 6.34
CA VAL A 30 26.10 13.72 6.15
C VAL A 30 24.92 13.92 5.20
N GLU A 31 24.84 13.18 4.10
CA GLU A 31 23.73 13.23 3.15
C GLU A 31 22.40 12.84 3.82
N ILE A 32 22.40 11.79 4.64
CA ILE A 32 21.24 11.39 5.45
C ILE A 32 20.83 12.50 6.44
N PHE A 33 21.81 13.15 7.09
CA PHE A 33 21.53 14.28 7.97
C PHE A 33 20.95 15.49 7.22
N GLU A 34 21.46 15.80 6.03
CA GLU A 34 20.91 16.89 5.21
C GLU A 34 19.49 16.59 4.74
N PHE A 35 19.22 15.35 4.30
CA PHE A 35 17.89 14.86 3.95
C PHE A 35 16.90 15.00 5.11
N THR A 36 17.29 14.59 6.32
CA THR A 36 16.42 14.74 7.51
C THR A 36 16.14 16.20 7.85
N ARG A 37 17.10 17.11 7.66
CA ARG A 37 16.92 18.55 7.90
C ARG A 37 16.02 19.21 6.87
N GLU A 38 16.11 18.82 5.61
CA GLU A 38 15.21 19.31 4.56
C GLU A 38 13.78 18.91 4.87
N TYR A 39 13.55 17.65 5.26
CA TYR A 39 12.24 17.13 5.65
C TYR A 39 11.67 17.85 6.89
N GLN A 40 12.50 18.16 7.88
CA GLN A 40 12.12 18.92 9.07
C GLN A 40 11.80 20.40 8.80
N SER A 41 12.17 20.94 7.64
CA SER A 41 11.99 22.35 7.29
C SER A 41 10.67 22.66 6.57
N ILE A 42 9.90 21.62 6.21
CA ILE A 42 8.58 21.77 5.60
C ILE A 42 7.61 22.30 6.68
N PRO A 43 6.84 23.40 6.44
CA PRO A 43 5.81 23.86 7.37
C PRO A 43 4.84 22.72 7.63
N THR A 44 4.86 22.21 8.86
CA THR A 44 4.40 20.86 9.19
C THR A 44 2.90 20.73 8.90
N PRO A 45 2.52 19.88 7.93
CA PRO A 45 1.22 19.24 7.90
C PRO A 45 1.08 18.46 9.22
N GLN A 46 -0.09 18.47 9.85
CA GLN A 46 -0.29 17.80 11.14
C GLN A 46 -0.38 16.28 11.00
N ASP A 47 -0.66 15.81 9.78
CA ASP A 47 -0.89 14.41 9.48
C ASP A 47 -0.11 14.02 8.22
N THR A 48 1.08 13.43 8.41
CA THR A 48 1.98 13.05 7.33
C THR A 48 1.85 11.57 6.96
N TRP A 49 1.69 11.30 5.67
CA TRP A 49 1.44 9.96 5.13
C TRP A 49 2.53 9.54 4.14
N PHE A 50 3.21 8.44 4.45
CA PHE A 50 4.14 7.81 3.52
C PHE A 50 3.43 6.72 2.72
N VAL A 51 3.33 6.89 1.40
CA VAL A 51 2.63 5.96 0.51
C VAL A 51 3.63 5.03 -0.19
N LEU A 52 3.45 3.73 0.05
CA LEU A 52 4.30 2.64 -0.42
C LEU A 52 3.53 1.63 -1.27
N GLY A 53 4.28 0.91 -2.10
CA GLY A 53 3.77 -0.13 -2.98
C GLY A 53 4.62 -0.24 -4.24
N SER A 54 4.04 -0.76 -5.32
CA SER A 54 4.77 -0.92 -6.58
C SER A 54 4.82 0.36 -7.40
N TYR A 55 6.04 0.84 -7.69
CA TYR A 55 6.30 1.98 -8.58
C TYR A 55 6.26 1.63 -10.07
N GLN A 56 5.99 0.36 -10.41
CA GLN A 56 5.84 -0.08 -11.78
C GLN A 56 4.48 0.35 -12.35
N SER A 57 4.41 0.56 -13.66
CA SER A 57 3.12 0.72 -14.33
C SER A 57 2.41 -0.64 -14.36
N PRO A 58 1.08 -0.69 -14.14
CA PRO A 58 0.16 0.43 -13.86
C PRO A 58 0.01 0.81 -12.38
N TYR A 59 0.59 0.05 -11.45
CA TYR A 59 0.42 0.20 -9.99
C TYR A 59 0.74 1.59 -9.45
N ARG A 60 1.80 2.23 -9.96
CA ARG A 60 2.20 3.60 -9.56
C ARG A 60 1.09 4.64 -9.66
N TYR A 61 0.15 4.47 -10.60
CA TYR A 61 -0.94 5.41 -10.79
C TYR A 61 -1.95 5.34 -9.63
N ARG A 62 -2.13 4.17 -9.01
CA ARG A 62 -2.95 4.03 -7.80
C ARG A 62 -2.26 4.59 -6.57
N LEU A 63 -0.93 4.43 -6.45
CA LEU A 63 -0.17 5.10 -5.37
C LEU A 63 -0.35 6.62 -5.43
N ARG A 64 -0.23 7.20 -6.64
CA ARG A 64 -0.49 8.62 -6.88
C ARG A 64 -1.93 8.99 -6.54
N GLY A 65 -2.90 8.21 -7.01
CA GLY A 65 -4.31 8.46 -6.71
C GLY A 65 -4.64 8.41 -5.21
N LEU A 66 -4.00 7.52 -4.44
CA LEU A 66 -4.12 7.47 -2.99
C LEU A 66 -3.54 8.74 -2.36
N ALA A 67 -2.29 9.09 -2.68
CA ALA A 67 -1.64 10.29 -2.16
C ALA A 67 -2.45 11.56 -2.49
N ASP A 68 -2.90 11.70 -3.73
CA ASP A 68 -3.74 12.81 -4.20
C ASP A 68 -5.08 12.89 -3.46
N ARG A 69 -5.60 11.78 -2.93
CA ARG A 69 -6.85 11.76 -2.17
C ARG A 69 -6.64 12.14 -0.71
N LEU A 70 -5.58 11.62 -0.10
CA LEU A 70 -5.14 12.04 1.24
C LEU A 70 -4.83 13.54 1.28
N ASN A 71 -4.13 14.06 0.27
CA ASN A 71 -3.81 15.49 0.14
C ASN A 71 -5.03 16.41 -0.08
N ARG A 72 -6.27 15.89 -0.16
CA ARG A 72 -7.49 16.71 -0.18
C ARG A 72 -7.94 17.12 1.22
N HIS A 73 -7.49 16.38 2.24
CA HIS A 73 -7.78 16.67 3.63
C HIS A 73 -6.96 17.87 4.11
N LEU A 74 -7.55 18.65 5.01
CA LEU A 74 -6.86 19.81 5.57
C LEU A 74 -5.75 19.33 6.48
N PHE A 75 -4.58 19.99 6.43
CA PHE A 75 -3.42 19.66 7.25
C PHE A 75 -2.78 18.28 6.99
N THR A 76 -3.22 17.55 5.95
CA THR A 76 -2.62 16.28 5.54
C THR A 76 -1.56 16.50 4.46
N TYR A 77 -0.48 15.72 4.54
CA TYR A 77 0.52 15.63 3.47
C TYR A 77 0.92 14.19 3.21
N ALA A 78 0.50 13.69 2.05
CA ALA A 78 0.85 12.39 1.54
C ALA A 78 1.85 12.50 0.40
N PHE A 79 2.87 11.64 0.43
CA PHE A 79 3.93 11.61 -0.57
C PHE A 79 4.39 10.16 -0.83
N LEU A 80 5.03 9.97 -1.98
CA LEU A 80 5.64 8.72 -2.36
C LEU A 80 7.15 8.79 -2.12
N MET A 81 7.83 7.65 -1.95
CA MET A 81 9.29 7.61 -1.81
C MET A 81 10.00 8.28 -3.00
N ALA A 82 9.47 8.06 -4.20
CA ALA A 82 9.97 8.64 -5.44
C ALA A 82 9.81 10.17 -5.57
N ASP A 83 9.11 10.83 -4.64
CA ASP A 83 8.99 12.30 -4.62
C ASP A 83 10.19 12.99 -3.98
N HIS A 84 11.00 12.23 -3.26
CA HIS A 84 12.18 12.75 -2.58
C HIS A 84 13.44 12.45 -3.39
N ALA A 85 14.45 13.30 -3.25
CA ALA A 85 15.78 13.05 -3.78
C ALA A 85 16.38 11.76 -3.20
N ASP A 86 17.33 11.17 -3.90
CA ASP A 86 18.00 9.96 -3.45
C ASP A 86 18.75 10.23 -2.13
N ALA A 87 18.69 9.27 -1.20
CA ALA A 87 19.23 9.46 0.14
C ALA A 87 20.77 9.35 0.21
N THR A 88 21.37 8.73 -0.80
CA THR A 88 22.82 8.54 -0.91
C THR A 88 23.25 8.52 -2.39
N GLU A 89 24.33 9.22 -2.76
CA GLU A 89 24.87 9.14 -4.15
C GLU A 89 25.56 7.80 -4.46
N THR A 90 25.93 7.03 -3.43
CA THR A 90 26.82 5.85 -3.55
C THR A 90 26.12 4.53 -3.91
N GLY A 91 24.79 4.55 -4.11
CA GLY A 91 24.00 3.41 -4.61
C GLY A 91 23.90 2.20 -3.68
N TRP A 92 24.49 2.26 -2.48
CA TRP A 92 24.37 1.19 -1.50
C TRP A 92 23.08 1.34 -0.69
N ALA A 93 22.16 0.37 -0.83
CA ALA A 93 20.92 0.28 -0.05
C ALA A 93 20.08 1.57 -0.02
N GLU A 94 20.26 2.48 -0.99
CA GLU A 94 19.69 3.83 -1.02
C GLU A 94 18.18 3.82 -0.76
N THR A 95 17.44 2.96 -1.47
CA THR A 95 16.00 2.77 -1.29
C THR A 95 15.63 2.28 0.12
N HIS A 96 16.43 1.38 0.70
CA HIS A 96 16.19 0.84 2.04
C HIS A 96 16.47 1.89 3.13
N VAL A 97 17.58 2.63 3.01
CA VAL A 97 17.89 3.75 3.92
C VAL A 97 16.82 4.83 3.82
N LYS A 98 16.45 5.22 2.60
CA LYS A 98 15.41 6.22 2.33
C LYS A 98 14.06 5.80 2.88
N PHE A 99 13.67 4.53 2.69
CA PHE A 99 12.48 3.95 3.31
C PHE A 99 12.50 4.16 4.83
N HIS A 100 13.56 3.74 5.52
CA HIS A 100 13.59 3.81 6.98
C HIS A 100 13.62 5.25 7.51
N LEU A 101 14.31 6.16 6.83
CA LEU A 101 14.31 7.58 7.19
C LEU A 101 12.91 8.19 7.05
N LEU A 102 12.28 8.05 5.88
CA LEU A 102 10.94 8.57 5.65
C LEU A 102 9.92 7.93 6.59
N ALA A 103 9.95 6.60 6.70
CA ALA A 103 9.07 5.84 7.59
C ALA A 103 9.27 6.23 9.05
N ARG A 104 10.43 6.71 9.50
CA ARG A 104 10.64 7.14 10.88
C ARG A 104 9.88 8.42 11.22
N TYR A 105 9.87 9.38 10.30
CA TYR A 105 9.42 10.76 10.55
C TYR A 105 7.97 11.05 10.18
N VAL A 106 7.29 10.11 9.53
CA VAL A 106 5.85 10.24 9.24
C VAL A 106 4.97 9.79 10.39
N ASP A 107 3.76 10.34 10.43
CA ASP A 107 2.70 9.97 11.36
C ASP A 107 2.05 8.65 10.94
N HIS A 108 1.88 8.43 9.63
CA HIS A 108 1.21 7.26 9.06
C HIS A 108 1.94 6.70 7.83
N ILE A 109 1.79 5.40 7.59
CA ILE A 109 2.30 4.69 6.42
C ILE A 109 1.13 3.94 5.78
N ALA A 110 0.90 4.13 4.48
CA ALA A 110 -0.07 3.37 3.70
C ALA A 110 0.66 2.47 2.70
N MET A 111 0.50 1.16 2.84
CA MET A 111 1.15 0.15 2.01
C MET A 111 0.16 -0.52 1.07
N VAL A 112 0.24 -0.25 -0.22
CA VAL A 112 -0.63 -0.86 -1.23
C VAL A 112 0.04 -2.11 -1.80
N MET A 113 -0.54 -3.27 -1.52
CA MET A 113 -0.06 -4.56 -2.02
C MET A 113 -0.96 -5.03 -3.16
N GLU A 114 -0.41 -5.14 -4.37
CA GLU A 114 -1.19 -5.49 -5.57
C GLU A 114 -0.71 -6.76 -6.27
N HIS A 115 0.53 -7.15 -5.96
CA HIS A 115 1.21 -8.31 -6.49
C HIS A 115 2.29 -8.77 -5.51
N THR A 116 2.88 -9.92 -5.79
CA THR A 116 3.66 -10.69 -4.81
C THR A 116 5.17 -10.59 -4.99
N THR A 117 5.62 -9.69 -5.86
CA THR A 117 7.02 -9.59 -6.33
C THR A 117 7.51 -8.16 -6.25
N GLY A 118 8.82 -7.93 -6.09
CA GLY A 118 9.42 -6.58 -6.05
C GLY A 118 9.82 -6.11 -4.65
N GLY A 119 10.39 -4.90 -4.58
CA GLY A 119 10.98 -4.34 -3.36
C GLY A 119 9.97 -4.14 -2.22
N GLN A 120 8.71 -3.89 -2.57
CA GLN A 120 7.62 -3.67 -1.62
C GLN A 120 7.30 -4.91 -0.77
N VAL A 121 7.71 -6.12 -1.20
CA VAL A 121 7.62 -7.33 -0.36
C VAL A 121 8.59 -7.27 0.81
N GLY A 122 9.77 -6.67 0.61
CA GLY A 122 10.75 -6.38 1.66
C GLY A 122 10.22 -5.33 2.62
N GLU A 123 9.70 -4.22 2.09
CA GLU A 123 9.11 -3.14 2.90
C GLU A 123 7.95 -3.67 3.78
N LEU A 124 7.08 -4.54 3.25
CA LEU A 124 6.03 -5.20 4.04
C LEU A 124 6.60 -6.01 5.22
N ASN A 125 7.79 -6.59 5.09
CA ASN A 125 8.48 -7.22 6.21
C ASN A 125 8.85 -6.19 7.28
N ASP A 126 9.43 -5.06 6.86
CA ASP A 126 9.91 -4.06 7.79
C ASP A 126 8.76 -3.38 8.54
N LEU A 127 7.59 -3.22 7.91
CA LEU A 127 6.40 -2.70 8.59
C LEU A 127 5.87 -3.59 9.73
N THR A 128 6.30 -4.85 9.82
CA THR A 128 5.94 -5.72 10.95
C THR A 128 6.79 -5.51 12.19
N TYR A 129 7.86 -4.73 12.12
CA TYR A 129 8.61 -4.33 13.30
C TYR A 129 7.84 -3.29 14.13
N ASP A 130 7.94 -3.38 15.46
CA ASP A 130 7.22 -2.51 16.42
C ASP A 130 7.35 -1.02 16.11
N LEU A 131 8.47 -0.58 15.55
CA LEU A 131 8.73 0.83 15.24
C LEU A 131 7.78 1.44 14.20
N TYR A 132 7.29 0.63 13.25
CA TYR A 132 6.45 1.10 12.15
C TYR A 132 5.04 0.56 12.22
N PHE A 133 4.87 -0.63 12.82
CA PHE A 133 3.62 -1.36 12.85
C PHE A 133 2.42 -0.53 13.33
N GLU A 134 2.57 0.25 14.40
CA GLU A 134 1.48 1.05 14.97
C GLU A 134 1.02 2.23 14.10
N LYS A 135 1.78 2.59 13.07
CA LYS A 135 1.39 3.64 12.13
C LYS A 135 1.17 3.15 10.70
N SER A 136 1.33 1.85 10.48
CA SER A 136 1.16 1.24 9.17
C SER A 136 -0.26 0.74 8.95
N HIS A 137 -0.79 1.04 7.78
CA HIS A 137 -2.04 0.52 7.23
C HIS A 137 -1.70 -0.23 5.94
N VAL A 138 -2.21 -1.44 5.79
CA VAL A 138 -1.90 -2.30 4.63
C VAL A 138 -3.17 -2.53 3.82
N LEU A 139 -3.09 -2.27 2.52
CA LEU A 139 -4.19 -2.35 1.57
C LEU A 139 -3.91 -3.47 0.55
N PRO A 140 -4.11 -4.75 0.90
CA PRO A 140 -3.83 -5.84 -0.01
C PRO A 140 -4.98 -6.07 -0.99
N ARG A 141 -4.63 -6.23 -2.26
CA ARG A 141 -5.56 -6.58 -3.32
C ARG A 141 -5.79 -8.09 -3.35
N LEU A 142 -7.04 -8.55 -3.40
CA LEU A 142 -7.39 -9.99 -3.45
C LEU A 142 -6.80 -10.84 -2.29
N TYR A 143 -6.77 -10.32 -1.06
CA TYR A 143 -6.23 -11.08 0.07
C TYR A 143 -7.22 -12.08 0.68
N ARG A 144 -8.44 -11.64 0.99
CA ARG A 144 -9.49 -12.48 1.59
C ARG A 144 -10.88 -12.04 1.13
N ASP A 145 -11.72 -13.04 0.90
CA ASP A 145 -12.99 -12.89 0.21
C ASP A 145 -14.10 -12.40 1.12
N ASP A 146 -14.03 -12.74 2.40
CA ASP A 146 -14.96 -12.31 3.44
C ASP A 146 -14.78 -10.84 3.85
N LEU A 147 -13.68 -10.22 3.42
CA LEU A 147 -13.35 -8.82 3.72
C LEU A 147 -13.44 -7.90 2.49
N THR A 148 -13.78 -8.43 1.32
CA THR A 148 -13.81 -7.66 0.07
C THR A 148 -15.20 -7.02 -0.14
N PRO A 149 -15.32 -5.68 -0.25
CA PRO A 149 -16.61 -5.01 -0.39
C PRO A 149 -17.35 -5.30 -1.70
N HIS A 150 -18.67 -5.18 -1.63
CA HIS A 150 -19.67 -5.38 -2.68
C HIS A 150 -19.36 -4.63 -4.01
N PHE A 151 -19.51 -5.33 -5.14
CA PHE A 151 -19.51 -4.74 -6.48
C PHE A 151 -20.62 -3.67 -6.66
N GLU A 152 -20.34 -2.46 -7.13
CA GLU A 152 -21.39 -1.45 -7.21
C GLU A 152 -22.34 -1.68 -8.39
N ASP A 153 -21.80 -2.22 -9.50
CA ASP A 153 -22.54 -2.50 -10.72
C ASP A 153 -22.01 -3.74 -11.48
N GLU A 154 -22.60 -4.04 -12.63
CA GLU A 154 -22.19 -5.17 -13.48
C GLU A 154 -20.75 -5.06 -13.98
N SER A 155 -20.26 -3.84 -14.24
CA SER A 155 -18.89 -3.64 -14.73
C SER A 155 -17.85 -3.99 -13.67
N ASP A 156 -18.17 -3.75 -12.40
CA ASP A 156 -17.38 -4.19 -11.26
C ASP A 156 -17.30 -5.72 -11.16
N VAL A 157 -18.39 -6.44 -11.48
CA VAL A 157 -18.41 -7.91 -11.49
C VAL A 157 -17.57 -8.46 -12.65
N VAL A 158 -17.66 -7.87 -13.84
CA VAL A 158 -16.81 -8.23 -15.00
C VAL A 158 -15.33 -8.01 -14.68
N GLU A 159 -14.99 -6.89 -14.02
CA GLU A 159 -13.62 -6.62 -13.58
C GLU A 159 -13.18 -7.62 -12.52
N GLY A 160 -14.00 -7.90 -11.50
CA GLY A 160 -13.74 -8.94 -10.51
C GLY A 160 -13.43 -10.30 -11.13
N ALA A 161 -14.23 -10.72 -12.12
CA ALA A 161 -14.01 -11.93 -12.90
C ALA A 161 -12.64 -11.92 -13.59
N ARG A 162 -12.30 -10.80 -14.24
CA ARG A 162 -11.02 -10.65 -14.94
C ARG A 162 -9.84 -10.73 -13.98
N LEU A 163 -9.95 -10.15 -12.80
CA LEU A 163 -8.92 -10.19 -11.77
C LEU A 163 -8.69 -11.61 -11.24
N LEU A 164 -9.76 -12.37 -10.98
CA LEU A 164 -9.67 -13.77 -10.57
C LEU A 164 -8.97 -14.61 -11.64
N LEU A 165 -9.34 -14.44 -12.92
CA LEU A 165 -8.68 -15.13 -14.04
C LEU A 165 -7.19 -14.76 -14.13
N ASN A 166 -6.83 -13.49 -13.93
CA ASN A 166 -5.44 -13.03 -13.92
C ASN A 166 -4.65 -13.54 -12.71
N ALA A 167 -5.33 -13.81 -11.60
CA ALA A 167 -4.75 -14.47 -10.44
C ALA A 167 -4.54 -15.99 -10.63
N GLY A 168 -4.85 -16.51 -11.82
CA GLY A 168 -4.62 -17.90 -12.19
C GLY A 168 -5.79 -18.84 -11.89
N PHE A 169 -6.95 -18.31 -11.49
CA PHE A 169 -8.15 -19.12 -11.31
C PHE A 169 -8.64 -19.64 -12.67
N SER A 170 -9.16 -20.88 -12.68
CA SER A 170 -9.91 -21.37 -13.85
C SER A 170 -11.22 -20.59 -14.00
N SER A 171 -11.86 -20.69 -15.16
CA SER A 171 -13.17 -20.05 -15.38
C SER A 171 -14.21 -20.53 -14.37
N ASP A 172 -14.30 -21.84 -14.13
CA ASP A 172 -15.23 -22.42 -13.16
C ASP A 172 -14.91 -21.98 -11.72
N ALA A 173 -13.62 -21.88 -11.37
CA ALA A 173 -13.21 -21.42 -10.05
C ALA A 173 -13.49 -19.92 -9.84
N ALA A 174 -13.29 -19.11 -10.88
CA ALA A 174 -13.64 -17.68 -10.86
C ALA A 174 -15.16 -17.48 -10.74
N GLU A 175 -15.96 -18.26 -11.48
CA GLU A 175 -17.42 -18.25 -11.39
C GLU A 175 -17.90 -18.59 -9.97
N GLY A 176 -17.48 -19.74 -9.43
CA GLY A 176 -17.83 -20.12 -8.07
C GLY A 176 -17.37 -19.10 -7.03
N LYS A 177 -16.27 -18.38 -7.32
CA LYS A 177 -15.81 -17.32 -6.43
C LYS A 177 -16.66 -16.05 -6.50
N LEU A 178 -17.09 -15.66 -7.69
CA LEU A 178 -18.05 -14.56 -7.85
C LEU A 178 -19.39 -14.91 -7.23
N GLU A 179 -19.79 -16.17 -7.21
CA GLU A 179 -20.99 -16.58 -6.45
C GLU A 179 -20.83 -16.20 -4.97
N GLU A 180 -19.69 -16.44 -4.34
CA GLU A 180 -19.48 -16.06 -2.94
C GLU A 180 -19.47 -14.53 -2.72
N LEU A 181 -18.97 -13.76 -3.70
CA LEU A 181 -18.75 -12.31 -3.57
C LEU A 181 -19.94 -11.44 -4.03
N VAL A 182 -20.72 -11.92 -4.99
CA VAL A 182 -21.86 -11.19 -5.57
C VAL A 182 -23.13 -11.55 -4.79
N SER A 183 -23.70 -10.56 -4.12
CA SER A 183 -24.98 -10.66 -3.41
C SER A 183 -26.15 -10.97 -4.36
N ASP A 184 -27.21 -11.58 -3.82
CA ASP A 184 -28.43 -11.91 -4.58
C ASP A 184 -29.07 -10.68 -5.28
N GLU A 185 -28.93 -9.49 -4.68
CA GLU A 185 -29.44 -8.24 -5.24
C GLU A 185 -28.64 -7.82 -6.49
N GLN A 186 -27.31 -7.97 -6.44
CA GLN A 186 -26.43 -7.68 -7.58
C GLN A 186 -26.63 -8.70 -8.69
N ARG A 187 -26.76 -10.00 -8.36
CA ARG A 187 -27.02 -11.05 -9.36
C ARG A 187 -28.29 -10.78 -10.17
N ARG A 188 -29.34 -10.28 -9.51
CA ARG A 188 -30.60 -9.89 -10.19
C ARG A 188 -30.46 -8.70 -11.14
N LYS A 189 -29.38 -7.92 -11.02
CA LYS A 189 -29.10 -6.75 -11.86
C LYS A 189 -28.11 -7.05 -12.99
N LEU A 190 -27.50 -8.24 -13.00
CA LEU A 190 -26.63 -8.68 -14.09
C LEU A 190 -27.46 -8.97 -15.34
N ASP A 191 -26.95 -8.57 -16.51
CA ASP A 191 -27.51 -8.93 -17.81
C ASP A 191 -26.99 -10.30 -18.25
N GLY A 192 -27.25 -11.35 -17.43
CA GLY A 192 -26.83 -12.71 -17.71
C GLY A 192 -26.43 -13.51 -16.47
N GLU A 193 -25.99 -14.75 -16.71
CA GLU A 193 -25.44 -15.63 -15.68
C GLU A 193 -23.96 -15.29 -15.40
N LEU A 194 -23.46 -15.63 -14.20
CA LEU A 194 -22.04 -15.38 -13.86
C LEU A 194 -21.07 -16.09 -14.81
N SER A 195 -21.44 -17.26 -15.33
CA SER A 195 -20.68 -17.96 -16.38
C SER A 195 -20.49 -17.10 -17.65
N GLU A 196 -21.50 -16.31 -18.04
CA GLU A 196 -21.44 -15.42 -19.19
C GLU A 196 -20.54 -14.21 -18.90
N VAL A 197 -20.61 -13.67 -17.68
CA VAL A 197 -19.73 -12.60 -17.20
C VAL A 197 -18.27 -13.05 -17.21
N VAL A 198 -17.97 -14.24 -16.67
CA VAL A 198 -16.61 -14.81 -16.68
C VAL A 198 -16.13 -15.08 -18.10
N ALA A 199 -17.00 -15.58 -18.97
CA ALA A 199 -16.66 -15.79 -20.38
C ALA A 199 -16.36 -14.47 -21.10
N GLU A 200 -17.13 -13.42 -20.82
CA GLU A 200 -16.88 -12.08 -21.36
C GLU A 200 -15.58 -11.49 -20.83
N ALA A 201 -15.34 -11.55 -19.52
CA ALA A 201 -14.10 -11.11 -18.90
C ALA A 201 -12.89 -11.82 -19.53
N LYS A 202 -12.99 -13.13 -19.79
CA LYS A 202 -11.96 -13.91 -20.47
C LYS A 202 -11.74 -13.47 -21.92
N ARG A 203 -12.79 -13.14 -22.67
CA ARG A 203 -12.70 -12.60 -24.05
C ARG A 203 -12.05 -11.22 -24.07
N GLN A 204 -12.39 -10.38 -23.10
CA GLN A 204 -11.86 -9.03 -22.94
C GLN A 204 -10.44 -9.00 -22.36
N ASN A 205 -9.98 -10.10 -21.78
CA ASN A 205 -8.65 -10.23 -21.18
C ASN A 205 -7.56 -10.22 -22.27
N ARG A 206 -7.30 -9.04 -22.83
CA ARG A 206 -6.18 -8.77 -23.72
C ARG A 206 -4.91 -8.73 -22.86
N SER A 207 -4.32 -9.90 -22.61
CA SER A 207 -2.96 -10.14 -22.09
C SER A 207 -2.37 -9.12 -21.08
N ALA A 208 -2.17 -9.60 -19.85
CA ALA A 208 -0.98 -9.32 -19.02
C ALA A 208 -0.70 -7.90 -18.48
N ASP A 209 -1.71 -7.01 -18.33
CA ASP A 209 -1.47 -5.71 -17.69
C ASP A 209 -1.36 -5.79 -16.14
N TYR A 210 -1.70 -6.91 -15.53
CA TYR A 210 -1.63 -7.13 -14.08
C TYR A 210 -1.11 -8.53 -13.77
N ASP A 211 0.06 -8.61 -13.13
CA ASP A 211 0.58 -9.83 -12.50
C ASP A 211 0.00 -9.92 -11.09
N ILE A 212 -1.21 -10.46 -10.96
CA ILE A 212 -1.87 -10.57 -9.66
C ILE A 212 -1.52 -11.93 -9.07
N GLY A 213 -0.27 -12.11 -8.63
CA GLY A 213 0.16 -13.33 -7.98
C GLY A 213 -0.66 -13.64 -6.71
N SER A 214 -0.77 -14.93 -6.36
CA SER A 214 -1.34 -15.35 -5.07
C SER A 214 -0.32 -15.14 -3.94
N TYR A 215 -0.75 -14.51 -2.84
CA TYR A 215 0.14 -14.24 -1.72
C TYR A 215 0.68 -15.52 -1.10
N SER A 216 1.96 -15.51 -0.73
CA SER A 216 2.57 -16.61 0.01
C SER A 216 1.98 -16.71 1.42
N GLN A 217 2.10 -17.89 2.05
CA GLN A 217 1.70 -18.10 3.45
C GLN A 217 2.37 -17.11 4.42
N VAL A 218 3.62 -16.70 4.11
CA VAL A 218 4.33 -15.69 4.90
C VAL A 218 3.66 -14.32 4.77
N GLN A 219 3.23 -13.94 3.58
CA GLN A 219 2.50 -12.68 3.38
C GLN A 219 1.12 -12.73 4.05
N HIS A 220 0.41 -13.86 3.96
CA HIS A 220 -0.85 -14.04 4.69
C HIS A 220 -0.67 -13.84 6.19
N GLY A 221 0.31 -14.50 6.81
CA GLY A 221 0.56 -14.32 8.25
C GLY A 221 0.90 -12.88 8.65
N LYS A 222 1.49 -12.08 7.75
CA LYS A 222 1.70 -10.64 8.00
C LYS A 222 0.41 -9.85 7.92
N TYR A 223 -0.43 -10.14 6.94
CA TYR A 223 -1.74 -9.50 6.81
C TYR A 223 -2.64 -9.82 8.01
N ASP A 224 -2.61 -11.05 8.51
CA ASP A 224 -3.33 -11.45 9.74
C ASP A 224 -2.93 -10.54 10.93
N LEU A 225 -1.64 -10.19 11.07
CA LEU A 225 -1.18 -9.26 12.13
C LEU A 225 -1.82 -7.87 12.01
N PHE A 226 -1.95 -7.35 10.80
CA PHE A 226 -2.59 -6.05 10.56
C PHE A 226 -4.12 -6.14 10.71
N GLU A 227 -4.72 -7.26 10.32
CA GLU A 227 -6.16 -7.55 10.48
C GLU A 227 -6.53 -7.54 11.97
N ASP A 228 -5.79 -8.27 12.80
CA ASP A 228 -5.98 -8.36 14.25
C ASP A 228 -5.94 -7.00 14.96
N ARG A 229 -5.37 -5.98 14.31
CA ARG A 229 -5.25 -4.61 14.85
C ARG A 229 -6.14 -3.59 14.14
N GLY A 230 -7.01 -4.02 13.23
CA GLY A 230 -7.89 -3.12 12.48
C GLY A 230 -7.14 -2.19 11.54
N ARG A 231 -6.00 -2.64 10.99
CA ARG A 231 -5.11 -1.85 10.11
C ARG A 231 -5.00 -2.44 8.71
N LEU A 232 -5.79 -3.46 8.42
CA LEU A 232 -5.88 -4.09 7.11
C LEU A 232 -7.13 -3.60 6.38
N LEU A 233 -6.96 -3.11 5.16
CA LEU A 233 -8.04 -2.57 4.33
C LEU A 233 -8.00 -3.24 2.94
N PRO A 234 -8.48 -4.50 2.84
CA PRO A 234 -8.43 -5.26 1.60
C PRO A 234 -9.35 -4.67 0.53
N TRP A 235 -8.99 -4.89 -0.73
CA TRP A 235 -9.76 -4.39 -1.87
C TRP A 235 -9.62 -5.30 -3.10
N MET A 236 -10.48 -5.09 -4.09
CA MET A 236 -10.49 -5.89 -5.33
C MET A 236 -10.55 -4.98 -6.56
N THR A 237 -11.57 -4.14 -6.63
CA THR A 237 -11.78 -3.19 -7.73
C THR A 237 -11.20 -1.81 -7.39
N VAL A 238 -11.02 -0.97 -8.40
CA VAL A 238 -10.57 0.42 -8.20
C VAL A 238 -11.57 1.24 -7.37
N PRO A 239 -12.90 1.12 -7.55
CA PRO A 239 -13.86 1.68 -6.61
C PRO A 239 -13.64 1.22 -5.16
N ASN A 240 -13.51 -0.09 -4.92
CA ASN A 240 -13.25 -0.61 -3.57
C ASN A 240 -11.94 -0.06 -2.98
N PHE A 241 -10.90 0.10 -3.80
CA PHE A 241 -9.64 0.71 -3.36
C PHE A 241 -9.86 2.12 -2.82
N TYR A 242 -10.60 2.97 -3.53
CA TYR A 242 -10.84 4.34 -3.07
C TYR A 242 -11.83 4.43 -1.91
N ALA A 243 -12.73 3.45 -1.76
CA ALA A 243 -13.54 3.29 -0.56
C ALA A 243 -12.65 2.96 0.65
N ALA A 244 -11.78 1.95 0.52
CA ALA A 244 -10.81 1.57 1.56
C ALA A 244 -9.86 2.71 1.94
N VAL A 245 -9.41 3.52 0.96
CA VAL A 245 -8.63 4.74 1.25
C VAL A 245 -9.43 5.75 2.08
N GLY A 246 -10.75 5.82 1.91
CA GLY A 246 -11.63 6.67 2.71
C GLY A 246 -11.79 6.21 4.16
N ASP A 247 -11.48 4.95 4.47
CA ASP A 247 -11.51 4.39 5.82
C ASP A 247 -10.18 4.59 6.58
N LEU A 248 -9.17 5.18 5.94
CA LEU A 248 -7.93 5.57 6.62
C LEU A 248 -8.22 6.66 7.67
N PRO A 249 -7.54 6.63 8.84
CA PRO A 249 -7.80 7.55 9.95
C PRO A 249 -7.22 8.95 9.71
N VAL A 250 -7.70 9.64 8.68
CA VAL A 250 -7.31 11.02 8.38
C VAL A 250 -8.14 11.99 9.23
N SER A 251 -7.50 13.03 9.77
CA SER A 251 -8.17 14.07 10.56
C SER A 251 -8.19 15.41 9.82
N ASP A 252 -9.39 15.97 9.63
CA ASP A 252 -9.57 17.35 9.14
C ASP A 252 -9.60 18.40 10.28
N ASP A 253 -9.56 17.96 11.54
CA ASP A 253 -9.59 18.84 12.69
C ASP A 253 -8.24 19.56 12.87
N PRO A 254 -8.24 20.86 13.23
CA PRO A 254 -7.02 21.57 13.61
C PRO A 254 -6.43 20.97 14.90
N PRO A 255 -5.12 21.13 15.13
CA PRO A 255 -4.44 20.46 16.22
C PRO A 255 -4.84 21.13 17.53
N SER A 256 -5.15 20.31 18.53
CA SER A 256 -5.41 20.75 19.92
C SER A 256 -4.14 21.15 20.65
#